data_AF-A0A6A3FGU6-F1
#
_entry.id   AF-A0A6A3FGU6-F1
#
_cell.length_a   1.000
_cell.length_b   1.000
_cell.length_c   1.000
_cell.angle_alpha   90.00
_cell.angle_beta   90.00
_cell.angle_gamma   90.00
#
_symmetry.space_group_name_H-M   'P 1'
#
loop_
_entity.id
_entity.type
_entity.pdbx_description
1 polymer ?
#
loop_
_entity_poly.entity_id
_entity_poly.type
_entity_poly.pdbx_seq_one_letter_code
_entity_poly.pdbx_strand_id
1 'polypeptide(L)'
;MHRSLLQSGSAVTKRMAPRPASNVRHFRKSAPTKYTENKELTGLAGIVEADNHVLSTKVQHLTSIGLMAAVPLAFVLSPSPLALPVDLALGVILPVHAHIGMNNVISDYVPKSVRTLVRLGWLGATSLMFLGLLRVNLEGPGITEVIKTVWRESPNKKKVEA
;
A
#
# COMPACT_ATOMS: atom_id res chain seq x y z
N MET A 1 -39.87 59.86 58.72
CA MET A 1 -40.68 58.98 59.61
C MET A 1 -40.78 57.63 58.90
N HIS A 2 -39.86 56.67 59.01
CA HIS A 2 -39.37 55.84 60.13
C HIS A 2 -40.42 54.97 60.83
N ARG A 3 -40.10 53.66 60.90
CA ARG A 3 -40.77 52.47 61.50
C ARG A 3 -41.62 51.67 60.49
N SER A 4 -41.59 50.33 60.41
CA SER A 4 -41.27 49.26 61.38
C SER A 4 -40.96 47.96 60.60
N LEU A 5 -39.78 47.35 60.74
CA LEU A 5 -39.43 46.16 61.56
C LEU A 5 -40.21 44.85 61.29
N LEU A 6 -39.41 43.86 60.87
CA LEU A 6 -39.37 42.45 61.30
C LEU A 6 -40.55 41.53 60.99
N GLN A 7 -40.30 40.54 60.12
CA GLN A 7 -40.60 39.17 60.52
C GLN A 7 -39.58 38.16 59.97
N SER A 8 -39.07 37.40 60.92
CA SER A 8 -38.09 36.31 60.82
C SER A 8 -38.73 35.10 60.15
N GLY A 9 -37.97 34.46 59.25
CA GLY A 9 -38.31 33.18 58.65
C GLY A 9 -37.03 32.49 58.21
N SER A 10 -36.31 31.89 59.16
CA SER A 10 -35.12 31.09 58.89
C SER A 10 -35.55 29.77 58.23
N ALA A 11 -35.64 29.77 56.90
CA ALA A 11 -35.81 28.53 56.15
C ALA A 11 -34.47 27.80 56.12
N VAL A 12 -34.37 26.72 56.91
CA VAL A 12 -33.27 25.75 56.87
C VAL A 12 -33.24 25.15 55.46
N THR A 13 -32.44 25.78 54.59
CA THR A 13 -32.15 25.26 53.27
C THR A 13 -31.19 24.10 53.49
N LYS A 14 -31.72 22.88 53.44
CA LYS A 14 -30.92 21.66 53.43
C LYS A 14 -30.00 21.76 52.21
N ARG A 15 -28.75 22.18 52.41
CA ARG A 15 -27.71 22.15 51.37
C ARG A 15 -27.49 20.67 51.05
N MET A 16 -28.23 20.14 50.08
CA MET A 16 -27.81 18.94 49.37
C MET A 16 -26.53 19.33 48.65
N ALA A 17 -25.40 18.86 49.17
CA ALA A 17 -24.15 18.90 48.44
C ALA A 17 -24.41 18.30 47.04
N PRO A 18 -23.98 18.94 45.95
CA PRO A 18 -24.03 18.30 44.65
C PRO A 18 -23.18 17.04 44.78
N ARG A 19 -23.82 15.87 44.67
CA ARG A 19 -23.10 14.62 44.48
C ARG A 19 -22.14 14.87 43.32
N PRO A 20 -20.83 14.58 43.44
CA PRO A 20 -19.96 14.64 42.28
C PRO A 20 -20.57 13.66 41.28
N ALA A 21 -21.15 14.19 40.20
CA ALA A 21 -21.48 13.38 39.05
C ALA A 21 -20.14 12.82 38.61
N SER A 22 -19.91 11.54 38.92
CA SER A 22 -18.83 10.80 38.32
C SER A 22 -19.13 10.81 36.82
N ASN A 23 -18.58 11.79 36.13
CA ASN A 23 -18.44 11.79 34.69
C ASN A 23 -17.44 10.68 34.38
N VAL A 24 -17.88 9.43 34.59
CA VAL A 24 -17.28 8.27 33.95
C VAL A 24 -17.38 8.64 32.49
N ARG A 25 -16.23 8.92 31.87
CA ARG A 25 -16.13 9.08 30.43
C ARG A 25 -16.65 7.76 29.86
N HIS A 26 -17.93 7.69 29.55
CA HIS A 26 -18.47 6.60 28.78
C HIS A 26 -17.60 6.57 27.52
N PHE A 27 -16.90 5.46 27.32
CA PHE A 27 -16.22 5.20 26.08
C PHE A 27 -17.26 5.44 25.00
N ARG A 28 -17.12 6.57 24.28
CA ARG A 28 -18.06 6.93 23.24
C ARG A 28 -17.90 5.81 22.24
N LYS A 29 -18.83 4.85 22.24
CA LYS A 29 -19.12 4.01 21.09
C LYS A 29 -19.74 4.90 20.02
N SER A 30 -19.07 6.01 19.67
CA SER A 30 -19.20 6.50 18.32
C SER A 30 -18.86 5.28 17.47
N ALA A 31 -19.79 4.87 16.61
CA ALA A 31 -19.47 3.99 15.51
C ALA A 31 -18.08 4.42 15.01
N PRO A 32 -17.11 3.50 14.86
CA PRO A 32 -15.76 3.87 14.50
C PRO A 32 -15.88 4.88 13.38
N THR A 33 -15.35 6.11 13.58
CA THR A 33 -15.32 7.09 12.50
C THR A 33 -14.68 6.34 11.36
N LYS A 34 -15.49 6.03 10.35
CA LYS A 34 -15.14 5.07 9.33
C LYS A 34 -14.04 5.76 8.53
N TYR A 35 -12.78 5.61 8.95
CA TYR A 35 -11.61 6.07 8.20
C TYR A 35 -11.49 5.32 6.84
N THR A 36 -12.44 4.42 6.57
CA THR A 36 -12.55 3.53 5.41
C THR A 36 -13.81 3.78 4.59
N GLU A 37 -14.27 5.03 4.46
CA GLU A 37 -15.10 5.41 3.31
C GLU A 37 -14.21 5.82 2.13
N ASN A 38 -13.14 5.07 1.86
CA ASN A 38 -12.60 5.14 0.53
C ASN A 38 -13.60 4.41 -0.36
N LYS A 39 -14.30 5.17 -1.21
CA LYS A 39 -15.16 4.60 -2.23
C LYS A 39 -14.29 3.65 -3.06
N GLU A 40 -14.66 2.38 -3.12
CA GLU A 40 -13.93 1.42 -3.96
C GLU A 40 -13.95 1.94 -5.39
N LEU A 41 -12.77 2.27 -5.89
CA LEU A 41 -12.62 2.75 -7.26
C LEU A 41 -12.48 1.54 -8.17
N THR A 42 -13.32 1.50 -9.19
CA THR A 42 -13.33 0.44 -10.20
C THR A 42 -12.94 1.00 -11.56
N GLY A 43 -12.73 0.12 -12.54
CA GLY A 43 -12.31 0.52 -13.88
C GLY A 43 -10.94 1.20 -13.90
N LEU A 44 -10.77 2.20 -14.78
CA LEU A 44 -9.51 2.91 -14.95
C LEU A 44 -9.06 3.65 -13.68
N ALA A 45 -10.00 4.21 -12.91
CA ALA A 45 -9.69 4.86 -11.64
C ALA A 45 -9.12 3.86 -10.62
N GLY A 46 -9.63 2.63 -10.60
CA GLY A 46 -9.11 1.56 -9.75
C GLY A 46 -7.71 1.06 -10.15
N ILE A 47 -7.32 1.21 -11.43
CA ILE A 47 -5.95 0.95 -11.88
C ILE A 47 -5.01 2.05 -11.42
N VAL A 48 -5.41 3.33 -11.59
CA VAL A 48 -4.59 4.47 -11.16
C VAL A 48 -4.44 4.52 -9.64
N GLU A 49 -5.52 4.22 -8.91
CA GLU A 49 -5.55 4.19 -7.44
C GLU A 49 -5.56 2.75 -6.91
N ALA A 50 -4.51 2.02 -7.27
CA ALA A 50 -4.45 0.57 -7.07
C ALA A 50 -4.47 0.13 -5.59
N ASP A 51 -4.27 1.03 -4.63
CA ASP A 51 -4.34 0.75 -3.19
C ASP A 51 -5.77 0.80 -2.62
N ASN A 52 -6.76 1.21 -3.43
CA ASN A 52 -8.10 1.56 -2.95
C ASN A 52 -9.21 0.53 -3.28
N HIS A 53 -8.85 -0.74 -3.47
CA HIS A 53 -9.83 -1.79 -3.81
C HIS A 53 -9.46 -3.13 -3.16
N VAL A 54 -10.44 -3.85 -2.60
CA VAL A 54 -10.20 -5.13 -1.90
C VAL A 54 -9.53 -6.16 -2.81
N LEU A 55 -9.91 -6.20 -4.09
CA LEU A 55 -9.24 -7.06 -5.08
C LEU A 55 -7.74 -6.74 -5.17
N SER A 56 -7.35 -5.48 -5.21
CA SER A 56 -5.94 -5.09 -5.34
C SER A 56 -5.13 -5.52 -4.13
N THR A 57 -5.69 -5.44 -2.92
CA THR A 57 -5.05 -5.99 -1.72
C THR A 57 -4.86 -7.50 -1.83
N LYS A 58 -5.86 -8.24 -2.32
CA LYS A 58 -5.75 -9.69 -2.55
C LYS A 58 -4.69 -10.01 -3.61
N VAL A 59 -4.67 -9.26 -4.70
CA VAL A 59 -3.66 -9.37 -5.76
C VAL A 59 -2.27 -9.06 -5.21
N GLN A 60 -2.12 -8.08 -4.32
CA GLN A 60 -0.86 -7.78 -3.67
C GLN A 60 -0.35 -8.97 -2.85
N HIS A 61 -1.20 -9.60 -2.05
CA HIS A 61 -0.80 -10.80 -1.31
C HIS A 61 -0.46 -11.98 -2.22
N LEU A 62 -1.26 -12.20 -3.27
CA LEU A 62 -1.02 -13.25 -4.25
C LEU A 62 0.32 -13.05 -4.95
N THR A 63 0.63 -11.82 -5.39
CA THR A 63 1.89 -11.51 -6.05
C THR A 63 3.07 -11.60 -5.08
N SER A 64 2.94 -11.23 -3.80
CA SER A 64 3.97 -11.47 -2.78
C SER A 64 4.32 -12.96 -2.66
N ILE A 65 3.30 -13.82 -2.53
CA ILE A 65 3.49 -15.28 -2.43
C ILE A 65 4.05 -15.83 -3.74
N GLY A 66 3.56 -15.32 -4.87
CA GLY A 66 4.05 -15.66 -6.20
C GLY A 66 5.53 -15.36 -6.36
N LEU A 67 5.99 -14.17 -5.97
CA LEU A 67 7.40 -13.79 -6.00
C LEU A 67 8.24 -14.65 -5.05
N MET A 68 7.75 -14.91 -3.84
CA MET A 68 8.41 -15.78 -2.88
C MET A 68 8.71 -17.17 -3.46
N ALA A 69 7.80 -17.73 -4.27
CA ALA A 69 8.01 -19.01 -4.94
C ALA A 69 8.79 -18.88 -6.27
N ALA A 70 8.53 -17.83 -7.05
CA ALA A 70 9.12 -17.66 -8.38
C ALA A 70 10.62 -17.35 -8.33
N VAL A 71 11.10 -16.60 -7.33
CA VAL A 71 12.53 -16.26 -7.19
C VAL A 71 13.44 -17.48 -7.00
N PRO A 72 13.20 -18.41 -6.05
CA PRO A 72 14.02 -19.62 -5.95
C PRO A 72 13.87 -20.52 -7.18
N LEU A 73 12.66 -20.60 -7.77
CA LEU A 73 12.44 -21.38 -8.98
C LEU A 73 13.26 -20.84 -10.16
N ALA A 74 13.28 -19.51 -10.34
CA ALA A 74 14.10 -18.81 -11.30
C ALA A 74 15.60 -19.11 -11.12
N PHE A 75 16.07 -19.15 -9.87
CA PHE A 75 17.44 -19.49 -9.56
C PHE A 75 17.79 -20.93 -9.95
N VAL A 76 16.92 -21.90 -9.70
CA VAL A 76 17.16 -23.31 -10.02
C VAL A 76 17.06 -23.59 -11.51
N LEU A 77 16.09 -23.00 -12.21
CA LEU A 77 15.79 -23.36 -13.59
C LEU A 77 16.69 -22.71 -14.64
N SER A 78 17.29 -21.55 -14.38
CA SER A 78 18.16 -20.92 -15.40
C SER A 78 19.62 -21.42 -15.31
N PRO A 79 20.39 -21.53 -16.42
CA PRO A 79 19.93 -21.42 -17.80
C PRO A 79 19.24 -22.70 -18.24
N SER A 80 17.94 -22.64 -18.56
CA SER A 80 17.27 -23.72 -19.27
C SER A 80 16.01 -23.19 -19.98
N PRO A 81 15.50 -23.90 -21.00
CA PRO A 81 14.21 -23.56 -21.62
C PRO A 81 13.04 -23.58 -20.64
N LEU A 82 13.15 -24.31 -19.52
CA LEU A 82 12.13 -24.35 -18.47
C LEU A 82 12.04 -23.04 -17.67
N ALA A 83 13.03 -22.14 -17.81
CA ALA A 83 12.99 -20.82 -17.20
C ALA A 83 11.99 -19.88 -17.90
N LEU A 84 11.67 -20.09 -19.19
CA LEU A 84 10.82 -19.16 -19.96
C LEU A 84 9.43 -18.94 -19.33
N PRO A 85 8.67 -19.96 -18.88
CA PRO A 85 7.40 -19.73 -18.19
C PRO A 85 7.57 -18.93 -16.89
N VAL A 86 8.67 -19.13 -16.17
CA VAL A 86 8.98 -18.39 -14.93
C VAL A 86 9.33 -16.94 -15.27
N ASP A 87 10.11 -16.72 -16.31
CA ASP A 87 10.45 -15.40 -16.83
C ASP A 87 9.21 -14.61 -17.25
N LEU A 88 8.30 -15.24 -18.00
CA LEU A 88 7.02 -14.63 -18.38
C LEU A 88 6.16 -14.30 -17.15
N ALA A 89 6.08 -15.20 -16.18
CA ALA A 89 5.36 -14.95 -14.93
C ALA A 89 5.98 -13.79 -14.13
N LEU A 90 7.30 -13.76 -13.97
CA LEU A 90 8.02 -12.67 -13.33
C LEU A 90 7.82 -11.34 -14.07
N GLY A 91 7.78 -11.37 -15.40
CA GLY A 91 7.50 -10.21 -16.24
C GLY A 91 6.14 -9.55 -15.99
N VAL A 92 5.15 -10.30 -15.48
CA VAL A 92 3.83 -9.77 -15.09
C VAL A 92 3.76 -9.47 -13.59
N ILE A 93 4.18 -10.42 -12.76
CA ILE A 93 4.04 -10.35 -11.30
C ILE A 93 4.84 -9.18 -10.74
N LEU A 94 6.07 -8.95 -11.22
CA LEU A 94 6.94 -7.87 -10.72
C LEU A 94 6.30 -6.47 -10.94
N PRO A 95 5.90 -6.08 -12.17
CA PRO A 95 5.22 -4.80 -12.38
C PRO A 95 3.94 -4.66 -11.55
N VAL A 96 3.08 -5.70 -11.49
CA VAL A 96 1.82 -5.61 -10.73
C VAL A 96 2.07 -5.41 -9.24
N HIS A 97 2.99 -6.18 -8.66
CA HIS A 97 3.38 -6.07 -7.25
C HIS A 97 3.96 -4.69 -6.91
N ALA A 98 4.85 -4.20 -7.78
CA ALA A 98 5.44 -2.87 -7.65
C ALA A 98 4.39 -1.76 -7.81
N HIS A 99 3.43 -1.95 -8.72
CA HIS A 99 2.38 -0.96 -8.99
C HIS A 99 1.51 -0.69 -7.78
N ILE A 100 0.95 -1.77 -7.19
CA ILE A 100 0.08 -1.69 -6.02
C ILE A 100 0.90 -1.26 -4.80
N GLY A 101 2.09 -1.85 -4.60
CA GLY A 101 2.99 -1.52 -3.50
C GLY A 101 3.34 -0.04 -3.43
N MET A 102 3.75 0.56 -4.55
CA MET A 102 4.09 1.97 -4.60
C MET A 102 2.88 2.90 -4.47
N ASN A 103 1.68 2.48 -4.90
CA ASN A 103 0.46 3.26 -4.67
C ASN A 103 0.19 3.45 -3.16
N ASN A 104 0.49 2.46 -2.32
CA ASN A 104 0.44 2.62 -0.86
C ASN A 104 1.44 3.69 -0.38
N VAL A 105 2.69 3.64 -0.86
CA VAL A 105 3.72 4.65 -0.53
C VAL A 105 3.29 6.05 -0.98
N ILE A 106 2.73 6.18 -2.18
CA ILE A 106 2.21 7.44 -2.69
C ILE A 106 1.07 7.96 -1.81
N SER A 107 0.19 7.09 -1.34
CA SER A 107 -0.90 7.47 -0.43
C SER A 107 -0.41 7.99 0.91
N ASP A 108 0.67 7.40 1.44
CA ASP A 108 1.24 7.76 2.74
C ASP A 108 2.01 9.09 2.70
N TYR A 109 2.76 9.34 1.62
CA TYR A 109 3.74 10.43 1.60
C TYR A 109 3.46 11.56 0.61
N VAL A 110 2.61 11.35 -0.39
CA VAL A 110 2.35 12.37 -1.42
C VAL A 110 1.13 13.24 -1.05
N PRO A 111 1.28 14.58 -1.03
CA PRO A 111 0.18 15.50 -0.80
C PRO A 111 -0.98 15.30 -1.78
N LYS A 112 -2.21 15.41 -1.29
CA LYS A 112 -3.43 15.16 -2.09
C LYS A 112 -3.51 16.00 -3.37
N SER A 113 -2.95 17.22 -3.36
CA SER A 113 -2.98 18.15 -4.50
C SER A 113 -2.23 17.64 -5.74
N VAL A 114 -1.19 16.82 -5.56
CA VAL A 114 -0.34 16.30 -6.65
C VAL A 114 -0.41 14.78 -6.79
N ARG A 115 -1.14 14.11 -5.89
CA ARG A 115 -1.21 12.65 -5.80
C ARG A 115 -1.62 11.97 -7.09
N THR A 116 -2.68 12.44 -7.73
CA THR A 116 -3.18 11.85 -8.99
C THR A 116 -2.13 11.96 -10.11
N LEU A 117 -1.43 13.09 -10.21
CA LEU A 117 -0.37 13.27 -11.19
C LEU A 117 0.78 12.27 -10.96
N VAL A 118 1.21 12.10 -9.70
CA VAL A 118 2.26 11.14 -9.34
C VAL A 118 1.81 9.70 -9.63
N ARG A 119 0.56 9.33 -9.32
CA ARG A 119 0.01 8.00 -9.63
C ARG A 119 -0.04 7.73 -11.14
N LEU A 120 -0.41 8.71 -11.95
CA LEU A 120 -0.38 8.59 -13.41
C LEU A 120 1.05 8.44 -13.94
N GLY A 121 1.99 9.21 -13.42
CA GLY A 121 3.41 9.05 -13.76
C GLY A 121 3.93 7.66 -13.38
N TRP A 122 3.54 7.16 -12.21
CA TRP A 122 3.89 5.82 -11.77
C TRP A 122 3.24 4.71 -12.61
N LEU A 123 1.98 4.89 -13.02
CA LEU A 123 1.32 4.00 -13.97
C LEU A 123 2.12 3.93 -15.29
N GLY A 124 2.55 5.08 -15.82
CA GLY A 124 3.43 5.14 -16.99
C GLY A 124 4.74 4.38 -16.79
N ALA A 125 5.43 4.60 -15.66
CA ALA A 125 6.66 3.89 -15.32
C ALA A 125 6.44 2.37 -15.21
N THR A 126 5.34 1.95 -14.60
CA THR A 126 4.95 0.54 -14.48
C THR A 126 4.66 -0.07 -15.85
N SER A 127 3.94 0.63 -16.73
CA SER A 127 3.67 0.16 -18.10
C SER A 127 4.96 0.00 -18.91
N LEU A 128 5.90 0.96 -18.79
CA LEU A 128 7.22 0.85 -19.43
C LEU A 128 8.01 -0.33 -18.88
N MET A 129 7.99 -0.56 -17.56
CA MET A 129 8.61 -1.73 -16.94
C MET A 129 8.01 -3.01 -17.49
N PHE A 130 6.68 -3.14 -17.55
CA PHE A 130 5.99 -4.31 -18.08
C PHE A 130 6.39 -4.59 -19.54
N LEU A 131 6.34 -3.57 -20.42
CA LEU A 131 6.70 -3.73 -21.82
C LEU A 131 8.19 -4.06 -22.01
N GLY A 132 9.07 -3.44 -21.22
CA GLY A 132 10.51 -3.73 -21.23
C GLY A 132 10.80 -5.17 -20.81
N LEU A 133 10.19 -5.65 -19.72
CA LEU A 133 10.35 -7.02 -19.25
C LEU A 133 9.76 -8.03 -20.25
N LEU A 134 8.61 -7.73 -20.84
CA LEU A 134 8.01 -8.56 -21.90
C LEU A 134 8.94 -8.66 -23.11
N ARG A 135 9.53 -7.53 -23.54
CA ARG A 135 10.48 -7.49 -24.66
C ARG A 135 11.77 -8.27 -24.37
N VAL A 136 12.26 -8.25 -23.13
CA VAL A 136 13.42 -9.05 -22.70
C VAL A 136 13.12 -10.55 -22.72
N ASN A 137 11.89 -10.94 -22.36
CA ASN A 137 11.48 -12.35 -22.34
C ASN A 137 11.20 -12.92 -23.73
N LEU A 138 10.60 -12.14 -24.63
CA LEU A 138 10.20 -12.64 -25.96
C LEU A 138 11.32 -12.62 -26.99
N GLU A 139 12.15 -11.58 -26.94
CA GLU A 139 13.14 -11.29 -27.98
C GLU A 139 14.56 -11.18 -27.40
N GLY A 140 14.73 -11.48 -26.11
CA GLY A 140 16.01 -11.48 -25.41
C GLY A 140 16.26 -12.81 -24.67
N PRO A 141 17.30 -12.85 -23.81
CA PRO A 141 17.67 -14.07 -23.08
C PRO A 141 16.69 -14.50 -21.97
N GLY A 142 15.70 -13.67 -21.62
CA GLY A 142 14.88 -13.85 -20.42
C GLY A 142 15.45 -13.11 -19.20
N ILE A 143 14.56 -12.68 -18.30
CA ILE A 143 14.92 -11.89 -17.10
C ILE A 143 15.91 -12.66 -16.21
N THR A 144 15.68 -13.94 -15.97
CA THR A 144 16.53 -14.79 -15.13
C THR A 144 17.95 -14.88 -15.64
N GLU A 145 18.15 -15.13 -16.93
CA GLU A 145 19.49 -15.19 -17.51
C GLU A 145 20.15 -13.81 -17.56
N VAL A 146 19.42 -12.75 -17.90
CA VAL A 146 19.97 -11.38 -17.84
C VAL A 146 20.53 -11.12 -16.44
N ILE A 147 19.77 -11.43 -15.39
CA ILE A 147 20.20 -11.27 -14.02
C ILE A 147 21.45 -12.14 -13.71
N LYS A 148 21.49 -13.40 -14.12
CA LYS A 148 22.67 -14.25 -13.89
C LYS A 148 23.90 -13.81 -14.66
N THR A 149 23.74 -13.23 -15.85
CA THR A 149 24.89 -12.68 -16.61
C THR A 149 25.55 -11.53 -15.88
N VAL A 150 24.81 -10.73 -15.10
CA VAL A 150 25.39 -9.69 -14.23
C VAL A 150 26.29 -10.28 -13.15
N TRP A 151 25.97 -11.50 -12.67
CA TRP A 151 26.75 -12.19 -11.63
C TRP A 151 27.85 -13.13 -12.15
N ARG A 152 27.87 -13.45 -13.45
CA ARG A 152 28.94 -14.26 -14.05
C ARG A 152 30.13 -13.37 -14.38
N GLU A 153 31.34 -13.93 -14.33
CA GLU A 153 32.53 -13.20 -14.82
C GLU A 153 32.37 -12.85 -16.29
N SER A 154 32.83 -11.66 -16.68
CA SER A 154 32.81 -11.23 -18.06
C SER A 154 33.62 -12.20 -18.93
N PRO A 155 33.05 -12.74 -20.02
CA PRO A 155 33.78 -13.62 -20.93
C PRO A 155 35.01 -12.94 -21.55
N ASN A 156 35.07 -11.60 -21.53
CA ASN A 156 36.22 -10.83 -22.02
C ASN A 156 37.41 -10.83 -21.06
N LYS A 157 37.22 -11.09 -19.76
CA LYS A 157 38.33 -11.16 -18.78
C LYS A 157 39.31 -12.28 -19.14
N LYS A 158 38.79 -13.44 -19.55
CA LYS A 158 39.60 -14.61 -19.95
C LYS A 158 40.41 -14.41 -21.23
N LYS A 159 40.06 -13.44 -22.07
CA LYS A 159 40.77 -13.15 -23.34
C LYS A 159 41.97 -12.21 -23.16
N VAL A 160 42.07 -11.52 -22.03
CA VAL A 160 43.17 -10.58 -21.73
C VAL A 160 44.30 -11.31 -20.99
N GLU A 161 43.99 -12.42 -20.34
CA GLU A 161 44.95 -13.23 -19.54
C GLU A 161 45.56 -14.41 -20.33
N ALA A 162 45.18 -14.62 -21.59
CA ALA A 162 45.67 -15.67 -22.48
C ALA A 162 46.47 -15.07 -23.65
#